data_AF-A0A8J7X1U6-F1
#
_entry.id   AF-A0A8J7X1U6-F1
#
_cell.length_a   1.000
_cell.length_b   1.000
_cell.length_c   1.000
_cell.angle_alpha   90.00
_cell.angle_beta   90.00
_cell.angle_gamma   90.00
#
_symmetry.space_group_name_H-M   'P 1'
#
loop_
_entity.id
_entity.type
_entity.pdbx_description
1 polymer ?
#
loop_
_entity_poly.entity_id
_entity_poly.type
_entity_poly.pdbx_seq_one_letter_code
_entity_poly.pdbx_strand_id
1 'polypeptide(L)'
;MEESTLQLISVVAQTMIAVLALVASIAIPLRIRNAQRRRETLDFIHAVRTMWISIDSVVVQDDELLKIADSVLAPGSEALTPAERKKNWISLMVLNAIYMDYLGVINGFHSKQGLKMVRHSLRTLLVDDGFYHLTQSRAYDDGFRELCQEVRKALTVTGAPTLTGTLGVQ
;
A
#
# COMPACT_ATOMS: atom_id res chain seq x y z
N MET A 1 -6.47 -59.30 -37.57
CA MET A 1 -7.41 -58.17 -37.36
C MET A 1 -7.28 -57.58 -35.96
N GLU A 2 -6.97 -58.36 -34.92
CA GLU A 2 -6.70 -57.85 -33.56
C GLU A 2 -5.40 -57.04 -33.41
N GLU A 3 -4.36 -57.34 -34.20
CA GLU A 3 -3.07 -56.64 -34.08
C GLU A 3 -3.14 -55.18 -34.57
N SER A 4 -3.91 -54.93 -35.64
CA SER A 4 -4.10 -53.57 -36.19
C SER A 4 -4.91 -52.66 -35.27
N THR A 5 -5.87 -53.20 -34.51
CA THR A 5 -6.66 -52.40 -33.56
C THR A 5 -5.85 -52.02 -32.34
N LEU A 6 -4.99 -52.91 -31.84
CA LEU A 6 -4.07 -52.62 -30.74
C LEU A 6 -3.03 -51.55 -31.12
N GLN A 7 -2.49 -51.63 -32.33
CA GLN A 7 -1.56 -50.61 -32.85
C GLN A 7 -2.25 -49.23 -32.97
N LEU A 8 -3.48 -49.19 -33.49
CA LEU A 8 -4.23 -47.94 -33.62
C LEU A 8 -4.48 -47.27 -32.26
N ILE A 9 -4.90 -48.04 -31.25
CA ILE A 9 -5.13 -47.51 -29.89
C ILE A 9 -3.85 -46.94 -29.30
N SER A 10 -2.72 -47.64 -29.49
CA SER A 10 -1.42 -47.20 -28.98
C SER A 10 -0.98 -45.87 -29.61
N VAL A 11 -1.11 -45.73 -30.93
CA VAL A 11 -0.74 -44.49 -31.66
C VAL A 11 -1.62 -43.32 -31.21
N VAL A 12 -2.93 -43.54 -31.04
CA VAL A 12 -3.84 -42.50 -30.54
C VAL A 12 -3.46 -42.08 -29.13
N ALA A 13 -3.19 -43.04 -28.23
CA ALA A 13 -2.77 -42.76 -26.86
C ALA A 13 -1.45 -41.97 -26.81
N GLN A 14 -0.44 -42.38 -27.59
CA GLN A 14 0.85 -41.69 -27.67
C GLN A 14 0.69 -40.26 -28.20
N THR A 15 -0.17 -40.07 -29.21
CA THR A 15 -0.46 -38.75 -29.77
C THR A 15 -1.12 -37.84 -28.74
N MET A 16 -2.09 -38.36 -27.97
CA MET A 16 -2.73 -37.61 -26.89
C MET A 16 -1.74 -37.22 -25.79
N ILE A 17 -0.86 -38.14 -25.38
CA ILE A 17 0.18 -37.87 -24.39
C ILE A 17 1.15 -36.79 -24.90
N ALA A 18 1.57 -36.86 -26.16
CA ALA A 18 2.46 -35.87 -26.77
C ALA A 18 1.83 -34.47 -26.80
N VAL A 19 0.54 -34.37 -27.15
CA VAL A 19 -0.20 -33.10 -27.12
C VAL A 19 -0.31 -32.56 -25.70
N LEU A 20 -0.63 -33.39 -24.71
CA LEU A 20 -0.69 -32.97 -23.31
C LEU A 20 0.68 -32.51 -22.80
N ALA A 21 1.75 -33.20 -23.17
CA ALA A 21 3.11 -32.80 -22.82
C ALA A 21 3.48 -31.43 -23.42
N LEU A 22 3.07 -31.16 -24.66
CA LEU A 22 3.27 -29.85 -25.29
C LEU A 22 2.48 -28.73 -24.62
N VAL A 23 1.21 -28.99 -24.27
CA VAL A 23 0.40 -28.00 -23.54
C VAL A 23 1.00 -27.73 -22.16
N ALA A 24 1.42 -28.78 -21.45
CA ALA A 24 2.06 -28.65 -20.14
C ALA A 24 3.40 -27.90 -20.21
N SER A 25 4.22 -28.15 -21.24
CA SER A 25 5.52 -27.50 -21.40
C SER A 25 5.42 -25.99 -21.65
N ILE A 26 4.28 -25.51 -22.16
CA ILE A 26 4.01 -24.07 -22.32
C ILE A 26 3.31 -23.50 -21.07
N ALA A 27 2.32 -24.21 -20.53
CA ALA A 27 1.51 -23.73 -19.42
C ALA A 27 2.30 -23.61 -18.11
N ILE A 28 3.20 -24.55 -17.82
CA ILE A 28 3.99 -24.57 -16.59
C ILE A 28 4.93 -23.36 -16.51
N PRO A 29 5.77 -23.03 -17.51
CA PRO A 29 6.61 -21.84 -17.47
C PRO A 29 5.82 -20.53 -17.35
N LEU A 30 4.66 -20.42 -18.01
CA LEU A 30 3.80 -19.23 -17.88
C LEU A 30 3.28 -19.07 -16.44
N ARG A 31 2.84 -20.16 -15.81
CA ARG A 31 2.42 -20.17 -14.39
C ARG A 31 3.58 -19.80 -13.46
N ILE A 32 4.77 -20.36 -13.70
CA ILE A 32 5.98 -20.07 -12.92
C ILE A 32 6.36 -18.59 -13.05
N ARG A 33 6.37 -18.04 -14.27
CA ARG A 33 6.69 -16.63 -14.52
C ARG A 33 5.72 -15.68 -13.80
N ASN A 34 4.43 -16.00 -13.82
CA ASN A 34 3.43 -15.22 -13.09
C ASN A 34 3.62 -15.31 -11.57
N ALA A 35 3.95 -16.50 -11.05
CA ALA A 35 4.25 -16.67 -9.64
C ALA A 35 5.56 -15.97 -9.22
N GLN A 36 6.59 -16.00 -10.07
CA GLN A 36 7.86 -15.30 -9.86
C GLN A 36 7.68 -13.79 -9.80
N ARG A 37 6.98 -13.21 -10.78
CA ARG A 37 6.65 -11.76 -10.76
C ARG A 37 5.91 -11.35 -9.50
N ARG A 38 4.97 -12.18 -9.03
CA ARG A 38 4.26 -11.92 -7.78
C ARG A 38 5.20 -11.97 -6.57
N ARG A 39 6.12 -12.94 -6.52
CA ARG A 39 7.13 -13.03 -5.45
C ARG A 39 8.09 -11.84 -5.48
N GLU A 40 8.65 -11.49 -6.64
CA GLU A 40 9.51 -10.32 -6.81
C GLU A 40 8.82 -9.03 -6.36
N THR A 41 7.53 -8.89 -6.68
CA THR A 41 6.73 -7.73 -6.22
C THR A 41 6.58 -7.72 -4.70
N LEU A 42 6.29 -8.87 -4.08
CA LEU A 42 6.18 -8.98 -2.63
C LEU A 42 7.53 -8.72 -1.94
N ASP A 43 8.62 -9.27 -2.47
CA ASP A 43 9.98 -9.08 -1.96
C ASP A 43 10.39 -7.61 -2.07
N PHE A 44 10.08 -6.95 -3.18
CA PHE A 44 10.27 -5.52 -3.34
C PHE A 44 9.48 -4.70 -2.31
N ILE A 45 8.19 -5.01 -2.10
CA ILE A 45 7.36 -4.35 -1.07
C ILE A 45 7.97 -4.57 0.33
N HIS A 46 8.42 -5.79 0.64
CA HIS A 46 9.06 -6.11 1.91
C HIS A 46 10.39 -5.35 2.10
N ALA A 47 11.20 -5.25 1.05
CA ALA A 47 12.45 -4.50 1.08
C ALA A 47 12.21 -3.01 1.31
N VAL A 48 11.25 -2.41 0.59
CA VAL A 48 10.85 -1.00 0.77
C VAL A 48 10.32 -0.77 2.18
N ARG A 49 9.47 -1.67 2.69
CA ARG A 49 8.95 -1.57 4.07
C ARG A 49 10.07 -1.64 5.11
N THR A 50 11.01 -2.57 4.95
CA THR A 50 12.15 -2.72 5.87
C THR A 50 13.02 -1.48 5.83
N MET A 51 13.29 -0.93 4.65
CA MET A 51 14.04 0.31 4.47
C MET A 51 13.37 1.48 5.20
N TRP A 52 12.04 1.64 5.06
CA TRP A 52 11.29 2.68 5.79
C TRP A 52 11.37 2.50 7.30
N ILE A 53 11.19 1.28 7.82
CA ILE A 53 11.31 1.00 9.27
C ILE A 53 12.72 1.36 9.78
N SER A 54 13.76 1.06 9.00
CA SER A 54 15.13 1.45 9.37
C SER A 54 15.31 2.96 9.40
N ILE A 55 14.82 3.69 8.38
CA ILE A 55 14.86 5.15 8.34
C ILE A 55 14.10 5.72 9.54
N ASP A 56 12.88 5.25 9.81
CA ASP A 56 12.05 5.69 10.93
C ASP A 56 12.76 5.50 12.27
N SER A 57 13.38 4.34 12.47
CA SER A 57 14.08 4.03 13.71
C SER A 57 15.24 5.00 13.98
N VAL A 58 15.95 5.42 12.93
CA VAL A 58 17.07 6.35 13.01
C VAL A 58 16.57 7.78 13.20
N VAL A 59 15.59 8.20 12.39
CA VAL A 59 15.05 9.57 12.40
C VAL A 59 14.37 9.91 13.73
N VAL A 60 13.67 8.96 14.36
CA VAL A 60 12.98 9.22 15.63
C VAL A 60 13.94 9.30 16.83
N GLN A 61 15.14 8.72 16.73
CA GLN A 61 16.12 8.70 17.82
C GLN A 61 16.97 9.98 17.91
N ASP A 62 17.07 10.76 16.83
CA ASP A 62 17.92 11.95 16.75
C ASP A 62 17.11 13.16 16.25
N ASP A 63 16.95 14.17 17.10
CA ASP A 63 16.17 15.38 16.81
C ASP A 63 16.77 16.20 15.65
N GLU A 64 18.09 16.14 15.41
CA GLU A 64 18.71 16.80 14.26
C GLU A 64 18.41 16.06 12.96
N LEU A 65 18.42 14.73 12.98
CA LEU A 65 18.01 13.93 11.81
C LEU A 65 16.52 14.13 11.50
N LEU A 66 15.69 14.26 12.53
CA LEU A 66 14.28 14.59 12.38
C LEU A 66 14.08 15.96 11.74
N LYS A 67 14.86 16.96 12.15
CA LYS A 67 14.85 18.30 11.54
C LYS A 67 15.26 18.26 10.07
N ILE A 68 16.30 17.49 9.73
CA ILE A 68 16.73 17.30 8.34
C ILE A 68 15.63 16.62 7.53
N ALA A 69 15.07 15.53 8.04
CA ALA A 69 14.03 14.77 7.33
C ALA A 69 12.78 15.61 7.09
N ASP A 70 12.36 16.39 8.08
CA ASP A 70 11.23 17.33 7.98
C ASP A 70 11.50 18.45 6.97
N SER A 71 12.74 18.97 6.89
CA SER A 71 13.11 19.98 5.89
C SER A 71 13.05 19.46 4.44
N VAL A 72 13.33 18.17 4.24
CA VAL A 72 13.28 17.51 2.93
C VAL A 72 11.82 17.27 2.50
N LEU A 73 10.97 16.88 3.45
CA LEU A 73 9.60 16.44 3.16
C LEU A 73 8.59 17.60 3.15
N ALA A 74 8.81 18.61 3.99
CA ALA A 74 7.94 19.77 4.13
C ALA A 74 8.78 21.06 4.27
N PRO A 75 9.30 21.61 3.15
CA PRO A 75 10.06 22.86 3.19
C PRO A 75 9.26 23.97 3.88
N GLY A 76 9.84 24.63 4.89
CA GLY A 76 9.19 25.68 5.69
C GLY A 76 8.76 25.26 7.10
N SER A 77 9.02 24.02 7.51
CA SER A 77 8.78 23.50 8.86
C SER A 77 9.84 23.92 9.92
N GLU A 78 10.66 24.93 9.62
CA GLU A 78 11.80 25.34 10.47
C GLU A 78 11.39 25.81 11.86
N ALA A 79 10.19 26.36 11.99
CA ALA A 79 9.64 26.88 13.26
C ALA A 79 9.03 25.79 14.17
N LEU A 80 8.92 24.54 13.73
CA LEU A 80 8.30 23.48 14.52
C LEU A 80 9.18 23.06 15.71
N THR A 81 8.54 22.91 16.86
CA THR A 81 9.14 22.31 18.06
C THR A 81 9.48 20.83 17.80
N PRO A 82 10.45 20.25 18.54
CA PRO A 82 10.78 18.82 18.39
C PRO A 82 9.58 17.89 18.56
N ALA A 83 8.66 18.20 19.48
CA ALA A 83 7.44 17.43 19.69
C ALA A 83 6.50 17.48 18.47
N GLU A 84 6.33 18.65 17.85
CA GLU A 84 5.52 18.81 16.64
C GLU A 84 6.14 18.09 15.45
N ARG A 85 7.48 18.11 15.31
CA ARG A 85 8.18 17.34 14.27
C ARG A 85 7.96 15.85 14.45
N LYS A 86 8.02 15.34 15.69
CA LYS A 86 7.72 13.92 15.98
C LYS A 86 6.28 13.58 15.64
N LYS A 87 5.33 14.45 15.99
CA LYS A 87 3.90 14.29 15.62
C LYS A 87 3.74 14.24 14.10
N ASN A 88 4.37 15.15 13.36
CA ASN A 88 4.30 15.20 11.90
C ASN A 88 4.92 13.97 11.25
N TRP A 89 6.07 13.50 11.74
CA TRP A 89 6.72 12.30 11.25
C TRP A 89 5.85 11.05 11.45
N ILE A 90 5.30 10.87 12.65
CA ILE A 90 4.36 9.77 12.93
C ILE A 90 3.13 9.87 12.03
N SER A 91 2.61 11.08 11.84
CA SER A 91 1.45 11.32 10.97
C SER A 91 1.75 10.91 9.53
N LEU A 92 2.93 11.27 9.01
CA LEU A 92 3.38 10.88 7.69
C LEU A 92 3.51 9.35 7.55
N MET A 93 4.04 8.67 8.57
CA MET A 93 4.17 7.21 8.55
C MET A 93 2.83 6.49 8.52
N VAL A 94 1.89 6.94 9.36
CA VAL A 94 0.52 6.40 9.35
C VAL A 94 -0.14 6.68 8.00
N LEU A 95 0.04 7.87 7.45
CA LEU A 95 -0.52 8.25 6.15
C LEU A 95 0.07 7.43 5.00
N ASN A 96 1.38 7.18 5.02
CA ASN A 96 2.05 6.33 4.03
C ASN A 96 1.54 4.89 4.08
N ALA A 97 1.26 4.34 5.27
CA ALA A 97 0.66 3.01 5.39
C ALA A 97 -0.73 2.97 4.74
N ILE A 98 -1.58 3.97 5.02
CA ILE A 98 -2.93 4.08 4.43
C ILE A 98 -2.85 4.30 2.91
N TYR A 99 -1.88 5.10 2.46
CA TYR A 99 -1.64 5.35 1.05
C TYR A 99 -1.21 4.08 0.32
N MET A 100 -0.36 3.24 0.92
CA MET A 100 0.00 1.95 0.35
C MET A 100 -1.21 1.01 0.23
N ASP A 101 -2.12 1.02 1.20
CA ASP A 101 -3.38 0.27 1.11
C ASP A 101 -4.28 0.80 -0.02
N TYR A 102 -4.36 2.12 -0.18
CA TYR A 102 -5.05 2.76 -1.30
C TYR A 102 -4.46 2.33 -2.65
N LEU A 103 -3.14 2.42 -2.80
CA LEU A 103 -2.43 1.97 -4.00
C LEU A 103 -2.69 0.48 -4.27
N GLY A 104 -2.70 -0.35 -3.22
CA GLY A 104 -3.05 -1.76 -3.31
C GLY A 104 -4.45 -1.99 -3.87
N VAL A 105 -5.43 -1.17 -3.48
CA VAL A 105 -6.81 -1.28 -3.98
C VAL A 105 -6.93 -0.81 -5.43
N ILE A 106 -6.37 0.35 -5.79
CA ILE A 106 -6.53 0.89 -7.16
C ILE A 106 -5.80 0.05 -8.21
N ASN A 107 -4.70 -0.61 -7.82
CA ASN A 107 -3.93 -1.50 -8.71
C ASN A 107 -4.46 -2.95 -8.71
N GLY A 108 -5.56 -3.23 -7.99
CA GLY A 108 -6.18 -4.56 -7.96
C GLY A 108 -5.44 -5.62 -7.13
N PHE A 109 -4.48 -5.21 -6.29
CA PHE A 109 -3.82 -6.10 -5.34
C PHE A 109 -4.73 -6.42 -4.14
N HIS A 110 -5.60 -5.48 -3.75
CA HIS A 110 -6.56 -5.64 -2.66
C HIS A 110 -8.00 -5.69 -3.19
N SER A 111 -8.90 -6.29 -2.40
CA SER A 111 -10.32 -6.35 -2.76
C SER A 111 -10.96 -4.96 -2.77
N LYS A 112 -12.10 -4.82 -3.45
CA LYS A 112 -12.89 -3.56 -3.44
C LYS A 112 -13.34 -3.15 -2.03
N GLN A 113 -13.36 -4.07 -1.06
CA GLN A 113 -13.64 -3.73 0.34
C GLN A 113 -12.49 -2.94 0.98
N GLY A 114 -11.27 -3.06 0.48
CA GLY A 114 -10.11 -2.30 0.96
C GLY A 114 -10.32 -0.79 0.91
N LEU A 115 -11.01 -0.27 -0.11
CA LEU A 115 -11.31 1.18 -0.17
C LEU A 115 -12.22 1.63 0.98
N LYS A 116 -13.14 0.78 1.45
CA LYS A 116 -13.99 1.09 2.61
C LYS A 116 -13.15 1.16 3.88
N MET A 117 -12.18 0.28 4.04
CA MET A 117 -11.23 0.31 5.16
C MET A 117 -10.35 1.56 5.12
N VAL A 118 -9.77 1.89 3.95
CA VAL A 118 -8.99 3.13 3.75
C VAL A 118 -9.82 4.35 4.16
N ARG A 119 -11.07 4.45 3.65
CA ARG A 119 -11.98 5.55 4.03
C ARG A 119 -12.27 5.58 5.53
N HIS A 120 -12.44 4.42 6.17
CA HIS A 120 -12.67 4.34 7.61
C HIS A 120 -11.46 4.85 8.41
N SER A 121 -10.25 4.42 8.06
CA SER A 121 -9.02 4.88 8.71
C SER A 121 -8.79 6.38 8.51
N LEU A 122 -9.08 6.91 7.31
CA LEU A 122 -8.97 8.34 7.03
C LEU A 122 -9.96 9.18 7.86
N ARG A 123 -11.15 8.66 8.19
CA ARG A 123 -12.16 9.44 8.93
C ARG A 123 -11.69 9.92 10.30
N THR A 124 -10.91 9.12 11.01
CA THR A 124 -10.41 9.51 12.34
C THR A 124 -9.24 10.47 12.24
N LEU A 125 -8.38 10.29 11.24
CA LEU A 125 -7.14 11.05 11.10
C LEU A 125 -7.38 12.44 10.47
N LEU A 126 -8.27 12.54 9.49
CA LEU A 126 -8.54 13.77 8.76
C LEU A 126 -9.32 14.83 9.56
N VAL A 127 -9.70 14.52 10.80
CA VAL A 127 -10.23 15.51 11.75
C VAL A 127 -9.13 16.49 12.18
N ASP A 128 -7.88 16.04 12.25
CA ASP A 128 -6.73 16.90 12.56
C ASP A 128 -6.30 17.70 11.31
N ASP A 129 -6.21 19.03 11.46
CA ASP A 129 -5.88 19.95 10.37
C ASP A 129 -4.45 19.76 9.85
N GLY A 130 -3.51 19.46 10.75
CA GLY A 130 -2.12 19.17 10.37
C GLY A 130 -2.05 17.90 9.52
N PHE A 131 -2.75 16.85 9.95
CA PHE A 131 -2.83 15.59 9.22
C PHE A 131 -3.47 15.79 7.84
N TYR A 132 -4.55 16.55 7.74
CA TYR A 132 -5.15 16.88 6.45
C TYR A 132 -4.20 17.67 5.56
N HIS A 133 -3.49 18.66 6.08
CA HIS A 133 -2.50 19.42 5.31
C HIS A 133 -1.42 18.51 4.70
N LEU A 134 -0.94 17.51 5.46
CA LEU A 134 0.01 16.52 4.96
C LEU A 134 -0.56 15.75 3.77
N THR A 135 -1.85 15.37 3.82
CA THR A 135 -2.50 14.67 2.69
C THR A 135 -2.54 15.51 1.42
N GLN A 136 -2.57 16.84 1.54
CA GLN A 136 -2.63 17.76 0.39
C GLN A 136 -1.24 18.13 -0.16
N SER A 137 -0.18 17.57 0.40
CA SER A 137 1.18 17.75 -0.11
C SER A 137 1.36 17.12 -1.49
N ARG A 138 2.49 17.44 -2.14
CA ARG A 138 2.90 16.83 -3.42
C ARG A 138 3.40 15.39 -3.28
N ALA A 139 3.47 14.86 -2.06
CA ALA A 139 3.93 13.50 -1.80
C ALA A 139 2.93 12.42 -2.26
N TYR A 140 1.65 12.79 -2.45
CA TYR A 140 0.58 11.88 -2.83
C TYR A 140 0.02 12.19 -4.22
N ASP A 141 -0.51 11.17 -4.90
CA ASP A 141 -1.19 11.34 -6.19
C ASP A 141 -2.54 12.06 -6.05
N ASP A 142 -3.04 12.62 -7.16
CA ASP A 142 -4.30 13.37 -7.20
C ASP A 142 -5.50 12.57 -6.71
N GLY A 143 -5.59 11.28 -7.07
CA GLY A 143 -6.71 10.42 -6.68
C GLY A 143 -6.77 10.19 -5.17
N PHE A 144 -5.61 10.04 -4.51
CA PHE A 144 -5.57 9.94 -3.05
C PHE A 144 -5.89 11.29 -2.37
N ARG A 145 -5.40 12.41 -2.93
CA ARG A 145 -5.73 13.74 -2.43
C ARG A 145 -7.24 14.00 -2.48
N GLU A 146 -7.86 13.72 -3.61
CA GLU A 146 -9.31 13.84 -3.82
C GLU A 146 -10.09 12.96 -2.83
N LEU A 147 -9.67 11.70 -2.65
CA LEU A 147 -10.28 10.81 -1.66
C LEU A 147 -10.23 11.40 -0.25
N CYS A 148 -9.11 11.99 0.17
CA CYS A 148 -8.99 12.63 1.46
C CYS A 148 -9.93 13.85 1.57
N GLN A 149 -10.03 14.66 0.52
CA GLN A 149 -10.97 15.79 0.47
C GLN A 149 -12.43 15.32 0.60
N GLU A 150 -12.82 14.26 -0.12
CA GLU A 150 -14.16 13.66 -0.03
C GLU A 150 -14.48 13.21 1.39
N VAL A 151 -13.56 12.47 2.03
CA VAL A 151 -13.74 11.97 3.38
C VAL A 151 -13.89 13.12 4.36
N ARG A 152 -13.05 14.16 4.25
CA ARG A 152 -13.10 15.32 5.14
C ARG A 152 -14.38 16.14 4.95
N LYS A 153 -14.82 16.36 3.70
CA LYS A 153 -16.12 16.99 3.42
C LYS A 153 -17.27 16.23 4.09
N ALA A 154 -17.28 14.89 4.00
CA ALA A 154 -18.30 14.08 4.65
C ALA A 154 -18.31 14.22 6.18
N LEU A 155 -17.15 14.40 6.83
CA LEU A 155 -17.07 14.66 8.28
C LEU A 155 -17.69 16.00 8.67
N THR A 156 -17.47 17.04 7.86
CA THR A 156 -18.03 18.38 8.13
C THR A 156 -19.56 18.43 8.00
N VAL A 157 -20.13 17.66 7.06
CA VAL A 157 -21.59 17.60 6.85
C VAL A 157 -22.29 16.80 7.94
N THR A 158 -21.62 15.80 8.51
CA THR A 158 -22.23 14.89 9.50
C THR A 158 -22.21 15.47 10.93
N GLY A 159 -21.67 16.67 11.14
CA GLY A 159 -21.54 17.27 12.47
C GLY A 159 -20.69 16.40 13.39
N ALA A 160 -19.41 16.20 13.03
CA ALA A 160 -18.49 15.47 13.89
C ALA A 160 -18.46 16.12 15.29
N PRO A 161 -18.58 15.32 16.38
CA PRO A 161 -18.55 15.85 17.74
C PRO A 161 -17.18 16.51 17.95
N THR A 162 -17.21 17.81 18.28
CA THR A 162 -16.01 18.56 18.66
C THR A 162 -15.40 17.86 19.88
N LEU A 163 -14.32 17.09 19.68
CA LEU A 163 -13.52 16.54 20.77
C LEU A 163 -12.71 17.67 21.40
N THR A 164 -13.38 18.60 22.10
CA THR A 164 -12.75 19.49 23.08
C THR A 164 -12.42 18.67 24.33
N GLY A 165 -11.49 17.73 24.18
CA GLY A 165 -10.85 17.05 25.30
C GLY A 165 -9.67 17.90 25.74
N THR A 166 -9.89 18.84 26.65
CA THR A 166 -8.84 19.42 27.47
C THR A 166 -8.13 18.28 28.20
N LEU A 167 -6.99 17.84 27.69
CA LEU A 167 -6.01 17.08 28.45
C LEU A 167 -5.46 18.00 29.54
N GLY A 168 -6.19 18.05 30.65
CA GLY A 168 -5.71 18.60 31.91
C GLY A 168 -4.55 17.73 32.37
N VAL A 169 -3.33 18.17 32.05
CA VAL A 169 -2.11 17.70 32.70
C VAL A 169 -2.15 18.27 34.12
N GLN A 170 -2.46 17.41 35.09
CA GLN A 170 -2.10 17.62 36.50
C GLN A 170 -0.75 16.96 36.77
#